data_AF-A0A2W4HSD4-F1
#
_entry.id   AF-A0A2W4HSD4-F1
#
_cell.length_a   1.000
_cell.length_b   1.000
_cell.length_c   1.000
_cell.angle_alpha   90.00
_cell.angle_beta   90.00
_cell.angle_gamma   90.00
#
_symmetry.space_group_name_H-M   'P 1'
#
loop_
_entity.id
_entity.type
_entity.pdbx_description
1 polymer ?
#
loop_
_entity_poly.entity_id
_entity_poly.type
_entity_poly.pdbx_seq_one_letter_code
_entity_poly.pdbx_strand_id
1 'polypeptide(L)'
;MNQAQEKSRRQTEQANKHDAKARNNEFNQTLKQQKRDGRNSTWRDYKDREIQRERVNNQADARERQASIKRENERLEALNRANQQTKNRARNSNDYRRSYRPDKRWDYKLNNRERYQTYKRYHNNWNEQRSYLRSNLSRFNELADLNRQQQEQLDRQMRAAYLQYHNNQYNGSYSWNEYSDPRFIDYIQTKNPSLLQSILGFLGLGDGGDYLYSSNWSDERSELTQNIANIHQLALEGRITSAQESALLDQLRPEFMEYKNNNWNGSVGWSQYSDPNFIDYLNRKKPSILMTVRDFLIR
;
A
#
# COMPACT_ATOMS: atom_id res chain seq x y z
N MET A 1 30.73 34.99 -23.74
CA MET A 1 31.86 34.34 -24.45
C MET A 1 31.58 34.35 -25.96
N ASN A 2 31.47 35.52 -26.62
CA ASN A 2 31.07 35.55 -28.05
C ASN A 2 31.43 36.83 -28.84
N GLN A 3 32.46 37.59 -28.46
CA GLN A 3 32.94 38.73 -29.27
C GLN A 3 34.33 38.50 -29.89
N ALA A 4 35.20 37.73 -29.22
CA ALA A 4 36.53 37.41 -29.72
C ALA A 4 36.50 36.42 -30.91
N GLN A 5 35.64 35.40 -30.84
CA GLN A 5 35.48 34.43 -31.93
C GLN A 5 34.87 35.04 -33.19
N GLU A 6 33.99 36.03 -33.05
CA GLU A 6 33.36 36.70 -34.18
C GLU A 6 34.30 37.68 -34.89
N LYS A 7 35.16 38.38 -34.14
CA LYS A 7 36.24 39.20 -34.74
C LYS A 7 37.26 38.36 -35.50
N SER A 8 37.65 37.21 -34.97
CA SER A 8 38.58 36.29 -35.64
C SER A 8 38.01 35.78 -36.97
N ARG A 9 36.73 35.32 -36.98
CA ARG A 9 36.04 34.90 -38.21
C ARG A 9 35.98 36.00 -39.28
N ARG A 10 35.64 37.23 -38.90
CA ARG A 10 35.56 38.36 -39.85
C ARG A 10 36.92 38.70 -40.46
N GLN A 11 38.01 38.58 -39.69
CA GLN A 11 39.36 38.78 -40.20
C GLN A 11 39.77 37.68 -41.19
N THR A 12 39.45 36.42 -40.92
CA THR A 12 39.74 35.32 -41.85
C THR A 12 38.95 35.45 -43.16
N GLU A 13 37.69 35.86 -43.10
CA GLU A 13 36.86 36.10 -44.28
C GLU A 13 37.37 37.27 -45.14
N GLN A 14 37.87 38.35 -44.53
CA GLN A 14 38.45 39.47 -45.25
C GLN A 14 39.77 39.11 -45.94
N ALA A 15 40.65 38.35 -45.28
CA ALA A 15 41.89 37.87 -45.87
C ALA A 15 41.62 36.96 -47.09
N ASN A 16 40.67 36.04 -46.96
CA ASN A 16 40.29 35.14 -48.06
C ASN A 16 39.69 35.89 -49.26
N LYS A 17 38.94 36.98 -49.03
CA LYS A 17 38.42 37.83 -50.11
C LYS A 17 39.52 38.60 -50.84
N HIS A 18 40.56 39.04 -50.13
CA HIS A 18 41.68 39.76 -50.73
C HIS A 18 42.54 38.85 -51.61
N ASP A 19 42.83 37.64 -51.12
CA ASP A 19 43.55 36.60 -51.87
C ASP A 19 42.80 36.17 -53.14
N ALA A 20 41.47 35.99 -53.04
CA ALA A 20 40.65 35.64 -54.20
C ALA A 20 40.67 36.72 -55.29
N LYS A 21 40.67 38.01 -54.90
CA LYS A 21 40.80 39.12 -55.85
C LYS A 21 42.19 39.18 -56.49
N ALA A 22 43.25 38.95 -55.73
CA ALA A 22 44.61 38.94 -56.25
C ALA A 22 44.82 37.84 -57.30
N ARG A 23 44.37 36.61 -57.01
CA ARG A 23 44.45 35.48 -57.96
C ARG A 23 43.63 35.71 -59.22
N ASN A 24 42.46 36.34 -59.10
CA ASN A 24 41.62 36.67 -60.26
C ASN A 24 42.25 37.75 -61.15
N ASN A 25 42.98 38.71 -60.56
CA ASN A 25 43.72 39.73 -61.31
C ASN A 25 44.93 39.15 -62.04
N GLU A 26 45.74 38.30 -61.39
CA GLU A 26 46.84 37.58 -62.05
C GLU A 26 46.35 36.69 -63.18
N PHE A 27 45.24 35.97 -62.98
CA PHE A 27 44.61 35.12 -63.99
C PHE A 27 44.13 35.92 -65.21
N ASN A 28 43.50 37.08 -65.01
CA ASN A 28 43.05 37.94 -66.10
C ASN A 28 44.22 38.53 -66.91
N GLN A 29 45.37 38.77 -66.28
CA GLN A 29 46.58 39.20 -66.98
C GLN A 29 47.18 38.07 -67.83
N THR A 30 47.25 36.84 -67.30
CA THR A 30 47.71 35.67 -68.06
C THR A 30 46.80 35.33 -69.23
N LEU A 31 45.48 35.51 -69.07
CA LEU A 31 44.48 35.30 -70.12
C LEU A 31 44.65 36.27 -71.30
N LYS A 32 45.01 37.54 -71.02
CA LYS A 32 45.31 38.53 -72.06
C LYS A 32 46.57 38.18 -72.83
N GLN A 33 47.56 37.56 -72.18
CA GLN A 33 48.79 37.10 -72.80
C GLN A 33 48.54 35.90 -73.73
N GLN A 34 47.81 34.88 -73.26
CA GLN A 34 47.57 33.66 -74.04
C GLN A 34 46.66 33.87 -75.27
N LYS A 35 45.71 34.81 -75.21
CA LYS A 35 44.90 35.20 -76.38
C LYS A 35 45.71 35.86 -77.49
N ARG A 36 46.84 36.51 -77.16
CA ARG A 36 47.76 37.08 -78.16
C ARG A 36 48.56 36.01 -78.90
N ASP A 37 48.78 34.85 -78.28
CA ASP A 37 49.67 33.80 -78.80
C ASP A 37 48.96 32.71 -79.64
N GLY A 38 47.66 32.86 -79.93
CA GLY A 38 46.91 31.99 -80.87
C GLY A 38 46.70 30.53 -80.44
N ARG A 39 47.07 30.14 -79.21
CA ARG A 39 46.95 28.76 -78.70
C ARG A 39 45.59 28.50 -78.05
N ASN A 40 44.58 28.23 -78.88
CA ASN A 40 43.18 28.09 -78.43
C ASN A 40 42.82 26.67 -77.92
N SER A 41 43.66 25.65 -78.15
CA SER A 41 43.41 24.27 -77.69
C SER A 41 43.78 24.04 -76.22
N THR A 42 44.89 24.60 -75.75
CA THR A 42 45.36 24.48 -74.35
C THR A 42 44.42 25.11 -73.33
N TRP A 43 43.62 26.10 -73.75
CA TRP A 43 42.67 26.80 -72.88
C TRP A 43 41.44 25.95 -72.55
N ARG A 44 40.92 25.17 -73.51
CA ARG A 44 39.81 24.23 -73.26
C ARG A 44 40.22 23.15 -72.27
N ASP A 45 41.39 22.54 -72.50
CA ASP A 45 41.93 21.50 -71.60
C ASP A 45 42.28 22.03 -70.20
N TYR A 46 42.66 23.30 -70.09
CA TYR A 46 42.89 23.93 -68.79
C TYR A 46 41.57 24.20 -68.06
N LYS A 47 40.58 24.80 -68.75
CA LYS A 47 39.25 25.06 -68.18
C LYS A 47 38.55 23.77 -67.77
N ASP A 48 38.62 22.72 -68.58
CA ASP A 48 37.99 21.45 -68.26
C ASP A 48 38.64 20.83 -67.01
N ARG A 49 39.97 20.88 -66.89
CA ARG A 49 40.69 20.45 -65.67
C ARG A 49 40.33 21.28 -64.44
N GLU A 50 40.15 22.59 -64.60
CA GLU A 50 39.76 23.49 -63.51
C GLU A 50 38.32 23.21 -63.05
N ILE A 51 37.39 23.05 -63.98
CA ILE A 51 36.00 22.65 -63.71
C ILE A 51 35.97 21.27 -63.03
N GLN A 52 36.83 20.33 -63.44
CA GLN A 52 36.92 19.02 -62.81
C GLN A 52 37.46 19.10 -61.39
N ARG A 53 38.49 19.92 -61.14
CA ARG A 53 39.01 20.17 -59.79
C ARG A 53 37.96 20.83 -58.90
N GLU A 54 37.24 21.82 -59.41
CA GLU A 54 36.17 22.50 -58.70
C GLU A 54 35.02 21.54 -58.37
N ARG A 55 34.65 20.64 -59.30
CA ARG A 55 33.67 19.57 -59.03
C ARG A 55 34.14 18.61 -57.94
N VAL A 56 35.40 18.19 -57.96
CA VAL A 56 35.98 17.30 -56.94
C VAL A 56 36.00 17.98 -55.57
N ASN A 57 36.40 19.25 -55.51
CA ASN A 57 36.41 20.03 -54.27
C ASN A 57 34.99 20.25 -53.73
N ASN A 58 34.03 20.63 -54.59
CA ASN A 58 32.62 20.77 -54.21
C ASN A 58 32.02 19.44 -53.73
N GLN A 59 32.41 18.31 -54.31
CA GLN A 59 32.00 16.99 -53.84
C GLN A 59 32.64 16.63 -52.49
N ALA A 60 33.92 16.98 -52.27
CA ALA A 60 34.58 16.79 -50.99
C ALA A 60 33.91 17.61 -49.88
N ASP A 61 33.63 18.90 -50.15
CA ASP A 61 32.92 19.79 -49.23
C ASP A 61 31.50 19.30 -48.93
N ALA A 62 30.78 18.80 -49.94
CA ALA A 62 29.45 18.22 -49.75
C ALA A 62 29.48 16.96 -48.85
N ARG A 63 30.49 16.09 -49.03
CA ARG A 63 30.70 14.91 -48.18
C ARG A 63 31.06 15.32 -46.75
N GLU A 64 31.89 16.33 -46.58
CA GLU A 64 32.28 16.83 -45.27
C GLU A 64 31.08 17.45 -44.52
N ARG A 65 30.24 18.23 -45.22
CA ARG A 65 28.98 18.76 -44.67
C ARG A 65 28.01 17.64 -44.27
N GLN A 66 27.87 16.60 -45.07
CA GLN A 66 27.04 15.45 -44.70
C GLN A 66 27.61 14.70 -43.49
N ALA A 67 28.92 14.52 -43.43
CA ALA A 67 29.59 13.91 -42.28
C ALA A 67 29.50 14.76 -41.02
N SER A 68 29.50 16.09 -41.12
CA SER A 68 29.32 16.98 -39.98
C SER A 68 27.88 16.97 -39.48
N ILE A 69 26.89 16.98 -40.38
CA ILE A 69 25.46 16.84 -40.02
C ILE A 69 25.22 15.50 -39.32
N LYS A 70 25.80 14.41 -39.84
CA LYS A 70 25.70 13.09 -39.22
C LYS A 70 26.28 13.08 -37.81
N ARG A 71 27.49 13.63 -37.62
CA ARG A 71 28.13 13.76 -36.31
C ARG A 71 27.31 14.59 -35.32
N GLU A 72 26.69 15.67 -35.79
CA GLU A 72 25.83 16.51 -34.94
C GLU A 72 24.54 15.78 -34.55
N ASN A 73 23.91 15.06 -35.48
CA ASN A 73 22.73 14.24 -35.18
C ASN A 73 23.04 13.12 -34.20
N GLU A 74 24.17 12.43 -34.35
CA GLU A 74 24.65 11.41 -33.41
C GLU A 74 24.89 12.02 -32.01
N ARG A 75 25.44 13.24 -31.95
CA ARG A 75 25.64 13.98 -30.70
C ARG A 75 24.30 14.36 -30.05
N LEU A 76 23.33 14.85 -30.82
CA LEU A 76 21.99 15.20 -30.32
C LEU A 76 21.23 13.96 -29.84
N GLU A 77 21.33 12.84 -30.55
CA GLU A 77 20.76 11.57 -30.10
C GLU A 77 21.43 11.06 -28.83
N ALA A 78 22.76 11.15 -28.70
CA ALA A 78 23.47 10.79 -27.49
C ALA A 78 23.04 11.66 -26.29
N LEU A 79 22.87 12.97 -26.51
CA LEU A 79 22.34 13.90 -25.50
C LEU A 79 20.90 13.57 -25.11
N ASN A 80 20.05 13.22 -26.07
CA ASN A 80 18.67 12.80 -25.81
C ASN A 80 18.59 11.47 -25.05
N ARG A 81 19.43 10.49 -25.41
CA ARG A 81 19.58 9.22 -24.68
C ARG A 81 20.07 9.46 -23.26
N ALA A 82 21.06 10.34 -23.08
CA ALA A 82 21.55 10.74 -21.76
C ALA A 82 20.44 11.40 -20.93
N ASN A 83 19.70 12.35 -21.49
CA ASN A 83 18.57 13.00 -20.81
C ASN A 83 17.43 12.03 -20.47
N GLN A 84 17.14 11.03 -21.31
CA GLN A 84 16.19 9.97 -20.99
C GLN A 84 16.69 9.07 -19.87
N GLN A 85 17.99 8.71 -19.86
CA GLN A 85 18.59 7.96 -18.76
C GLN A 85 18.56 8.76 -17.44
N THR A 86 18.82 10.07 -17.46
CA THR A 86 18.74 10.93 -16.26
C THR A 86 17.30 11.09 -15.79
N LYS A 87 16.34 11.24 -16.71
CA LYS A 87 14.90 11.28 -16.38
C LYS A 87 14.41 9.94 -15.82
N ASN A 88 14.87 8.82 -16.38
CA ASN A 88 14.55 7.49 -15.86
C ASN A 88 15.23 7.23 -14.51
N ARG A 89 16.46 7.71 -14.27
CA ARG A 89 17.11 7.68 -12.96
C ARG A 89 16.40 8.58 -11.93
N ALA A 90 15.88 9.74 -12.33
CA ALA A 90 15.09 10.61 -11.46
C ALA A 90 13.70 10.01 -11.13
N ARG A 91 13.05 9.35 -12.09
CA ARG A 91 11.82 8.57 -11.85
C ARG A 91 12.07 7.35 -10.97
N ASN A 92 13.11 6.57 -11.25
CA ASN A 92 13.48 5.43 -10.40
C ASN A 92 13.95 5.88 -9.01
N SER A 93 14.57 7.05 -8.87
CA SER A 93 14.92 7.64 -7.57
C SER A 93 13.69 8.02 -6.74
N ASN A 94 12.60 8.44 -7.37
CA ASN A 94 11.34 8.73 -6.68
C ASN A 94 10.54 7.46 -6.39
N ASP A 95 10.61 6.45 -7.26
CA ASP A 95 9.96 5.16 -7.01
C ASP A 95 10.72 4.33 -5.96
N TYR A 96 12.06 4.41 -5.91
CA TYR A 96 12.86 3.77 -4.84
C TYR A 96 12.70 4.48 -3.49
N ARG A 97 12.51 5.81 -3.48
CA ARG A 97 12.17 6.56 -2.25
C ARG A 97 10.73 6.31 -1.77
N ARG A 98 9.83 5.82 -2.64
CA ARG A 98 8.47 5.41 -2.25
C ARG A 98 8.37 3.94 -1.86
N SER A 99 9.27 3.08 -2.36
CA SER A 99 9.26 1.64 -2.10
C SER A 99 10.30 1.17 -1.08
N TYR A 100 11.27 2.02 -0.69
CA TYR A 100 12.19 1.78 0.41
C TYR A 100 12.09 2.91 1.45
N ARG A 101 10.91 3.01 2.09
CA ARG A 101 10.77 3.70 3.38
C ARG A 101 11.16 2.70 4.48
N PRO A 102 12.40 2.72 5.02
CA PRO A 102 12.71 2.04 6.29
C PRO A 102 11.89 2.60 7.46
N ASP A 103 11.16 3.69 7.21
CA ASP A 103 10.14 4.31 8.03
C ASP A 103 9.19 3.23 8.56
N LYS A 104 8.68 2.29 7.75
CA LYS A 104 7.72 1.28 8.23
C LYS A 104 8.25 0.37 9.35
N ARG A 105 9.56 0.19 9.49
CA ARG A 105 10.15 -0.69 10.51
C ARG A 105 10.17 -0.04 11.91
N TRP A 106 10.35 1.28 11.96
CA TRP A 106 10.24 2.07 13.19
C TRP A 106 8.80 2.49 13.46
N ASP A 107 8.06 2.79 12.39
CA ASP A 107 6.66 3.21 12.43
C ASP A 107 5.76 2.07 12.91
N TYR A 108 6.06 0.79 12.61
CA TYR A 108 5.38 -0.38 13.19
C TYR A 108 5.67 -0.57 14.68
N LYS A 109 6.92 -0.33 15.13
CA LYS A 109 7.29 -0.43 16.56
C LYS A 109 6.72 0.71 17.40
N LEU A 110 6.69 1.94 16.88
CA LEU A 110 6.03 3.09 17.49
C LEU A 110 4.51 2.90 17.52
N ASN A 111 3.91 2.46 16.40
CA ASN A 111 2.51 2.05 16.38
C ASN A 111 2.22 0.95 17.39
N ASN A 112 3.08 -0.06 17.54
CA ASN A 112 2.86 -1.12 18.51
C ASN A 112 2.84 -0.60 19.94
N ARG A 113 3.69 0.38 20.28
CA ARG A 113 3.67 0.97 21.63
C ARG A 113 2.39 1.77 21.88
N GLU A 114 1.96 2.59 20.92
CA GLU A 114 0.70 3.34 21.00
C GLU A 114 -0.51 2.41 21.01
N ARG A 115 -0.53 1.39 20.13
CA ARG A 115 -1.55 0.34 20.09
C ARG A 115 -1.59 -0.47 21.37
N TYR A 116 -0.43 -0.82 21.92
CA TYR A 116 -0.32 -1.48 23.21
C TYR A 116 -0.87 -0.59 24.33
N GLN A 117 -0.63 0.73 24.28
CA GLN A 117 -1.24 1.67 25.23
C GLN A 117 -2.75 1.83 25.03
N THR A 118 -3.23 1.90 23.79
CA THR A 118 -4.66 1.94 23.45
C THR A 118 -5.36 0.65 23.90
N TYR A 119 -4.77 -0.51 23.60
CA TYR A 119 -5.25 -1.82 24.06
C TYR A 119 -5.18 -1.95 25.58
N LYS A 120 -4.15 -1.40 26.23
CA LYS A 120 -4.08 -1.33 27.70
C LYS A 120 -5.19 -0.50 28.32
N ARG A 121 -5.73 0.51 27.63
CA ARG A 121 -6.94 1.21 28.11
C ARG A 121 -8.15 0.27 28.09
N TYR A 122 -8.17 -0.66 27.14
CA TYR A 122 -9.22 -1.67 26.97
C TYR A 122 -9.00 -2.95 27.81
N HIS A 123 -7.86 -3.08 28.50
CA HIS A 123 -7.53 -4.23 29.36
C HIS A 123 -8.65 -4.58 30.34
N ASN A 124 -9.33 -3.60 30.90
CA ASN A 124 -10.25 -3.84 32.00
C ASN A 124 -11.62 -4.38 31.54
N ASN A 125 -11.92 -4.33 30.25
CA ASN A 125 -13.24 -4.65 29.72
C ASN A 125 -13.15 -5.53 28.48
N TRP A 126 -13.66 -6.76 28.58
CA TRP A 126 -13.65 -7.70 27.45
C TRP A 126 -14.38 -7.16 26.22
N ASN A 127 -15.40 -6.31 26.38
CA ASN A 127 -16.12 -5.73 25.26
C ASN A 127 -15.27 -4.75 24.45
N GLU A 128 -14.43 -3.99 25.13
CA GLU A 128 -13.51 -3.08 24.49
C GLU A 128 -12.37 -3.86 23.81
N GLN A 129 -11.84 -4.91 24.45
CA GLN A 129 -10.87 -5.81 23.84
C GLN A 129 -11.43 -6.52 22.61
N ARG A 130 -12.67 -7.00 22.67
CA ARG A 130 -13.36 -7.65 21.55
C ARG A 130 -13.60 -6.67 20.40
N SER A 131 -14.07 -5.46 20.70
CA SER A 131 -14.29 -4.42 19.69
C SER A 131 -12.98 -4.03 19.02
N TYR A 132 -11.90 -3.95 19.80
CA TYR A 132 -10.56 -3.76 19.29
C TYR A 132 -10.10 -4.92 18.41
N LEU A 133 -10.23 -6.16 18.87
CA LEU A 133 -9.88 -7.37 18.12
C LEU A 133 -10.65 -7.45 16.80
N ARG A 134 -11.97 -7.27 16.81
CA ARG A 134 -12.79 -7.22 15.60
C ARG A 134 -12.29 -6.18 14.60
N SER A 135 -11.98 -4.98 15.08
CA SER A 135 -11.53 -3.86 14.23
C SER A 135 -10.11 -4.03 13.69
N ASN A 136 -9.31 -4.92 14.29
CA ASN A 136 -7.91 -5.13 13.94
C ASN A 136 -7.61 -6.53 13.37
N LEU A 137 -8.51 -7.51 13.48
CA LEU A 137 -8.33 -8.85 12.92
C LEU A 137 -8.22 -8.83 11.40
N SER A 138 -9.04 -8.01 10.72
CA SER A 138 -8.95 -7.83 9.27
C SER A 138 -7.60 -7.29 8.81
N ARG A 139 -6.86 -6.60 9.69
CA ARG A 139 -5.53 -6.05 9.41
C ARG A 139 -4.43 -7.11 9.39
N PHE A 140 -4.70 -8.36 9.82
CA PHE A 140 -3.76 -9.47 9.59
C PHE A 140 -3.46 -9.69 8.11
N ASN A 141 -4.39 -9.36 7.21
CA ASN A 141 -4.15 -9.39 5.77
C ASN A 141 -3.08 -8.39 5.32
N GLU A 142 -2.80 -7.36 6.11
CA GLU A 142 -1.92 -6.24 5.80
C GLU A 142 -0.60 -6.28 6.60
N LEU A 143 -0.44 -7.23 7.52
CA LEU A 143 0.76 -7.39 8.34
C LEU A 143 1.91 -7.91 7.49
N ALA A 144 2.69 -6.99 6.93
CA ALA A 144 3.81 -7.26 6.04
C ALA A 144 4.99 -8.02 6.68
N ASP A 145 5.04 -8.12 8.02
CA ASP A 145 6.16 -8.70 8.79
C ASP A 145 5.91 -10.14 9.27
N LEU A 146 4.73 -10.72 9.01
CA LEU A 146 4.49 -12.14 9.30
C LEU A 146 5.22 -13.01 8.27
N ASN A 147 6.10 -13.90 8.73
CA ASN A 147 6.65 -14.93 7.87
C ASN A 147 5.48 -15.72 7.26
N ARG A 148 5.47 -15.88 5.94
CA ARG A 148 4.41 -16.60 5.21
C ARG A 148 4.07 -17.95 5.84
N GLN A 149 5.07 -18.68 6.35
CA GLN A 149 4.86 -19.94 7.04
C GLN A 149 4.12 -19.80 8.39
N GLN A 150 4.40 -18.74 9.14
CA GLN A 150 3.71 -18.45 10.41
C GLN A 150 2.25 -18.02 10.14
N GLN A 151 2.04 -17.24 9.08
CA GLN A 151 0.69 -16.87 8.65
C GLN A 151 -0.13 -18.09 8.24
N GLU A 152 0.44 -19.00 7.44
CA GLU A 152 -0.21 -20.26 7.05
C GLU A 152 -0.49 -21.20 8.23
N GLN A 153 0.35 -21.18 9.28
CA GLN A 153 0.08 -21.94 10.50
C GLN A 153 -1.08 -21.33 11.31
N LEU A 154 -1.08 -20.01 11.48
CA LEU A 154 -2.14 -19.31 12.19
C LEU A 154 -3.47 -19.41 11.45
N ASP A 155 -3.47 -19.27 10.12
CA ASP A 155 -4.65 -19.46 9.27
C ASP A 155 -5.24 -20.86 9.41
N ARG A 156 -4.39 -21.89 9.49
CA ARG A 156 -4.83 -23.29 9.72
C ARG A 156 -5.49 -23.45 11.09
N GLN A 157 -4.89 -22.87 12.13
CA GLN A 157 -5.46 -22.93 13.49
C GLN A 157 -6.80 -22.17 13.57
N MET A 158 -6.86 -20.98 12.97
CA MET A 158 -8.08 -20.18 12.89
C MET A 158 -9.18 -20.89 12.11
N ARG A 159 -8.84 -21.45 10.95
CA ARG A 159 -9.76 -22.26 10.14
C ARG A 159 -10.31 -23.45 10.91
N ALA A 160 -9.44 -24.20 11.60
CA ALA A 160 -9.85 -25.34 12.40
C ALA A 160 -10.80 -24.93 13.54
N ALA A 161 -10.47 -23.86 14.26
CA ALA A 161 -11.34 -23.33 15.31
C ALA A 161 -12.67 -22.81 14.74
N TYR A 162 -12.65 -22.16 13.57
CA TYR A 162 -13.85 -21.62 12.91
C TYR A 162 -14.78 -22.75 12.43
N LEU A 163 -14.20 -23.82 11.87
CA LEU A 163 -14.95 -25.04 11.56
C LEU A 163 -15.60 -25.64 12.80
N GLN A 164 -14.86 -25.76 13.91
CA GLN A 164 -15.40 -26.28 15.17
C GLN A 164 -16.52 -25.40 15.73
N TYR A 165 -16.37 -24.07 15.66
CA TYR A 165 -17.40 -23.10 16.04
C TYR A 165 -18.69 -23.30 15.24
N HIS A 166 -18.59 -23.66 13.96
CA HIS A 166 -19.72 -23.99 13.08
C HIS A 166 -20.04 -25.50 13.03
N ASN A 167 -19.65 -26.29 14.04
CA ASN A 167 -19.91 -27.74 14.11
C ASN A 167 -19.48 -28.52 12.85
N ASN A 168 -18.41 -28.09 12.18
CA ASN A 168 -17.88 -28.61 10.93
C ASN A 168 -18.83 -28.51 9.72
N GLN A 169 -19.86 -27.65 9.79
CA GLN A 169 -20.85 -27.47 8.72
C GLN A 169 -20.58 -26.22 7.86
N TYR A 170 -19.49 -25.50 8.11
CA TYR A 170 -19.19 -24.27 7.39
C TYR A 170 -18.55 -24.53 6.02
N ASN A 171 -19.25 -24.11 4.96
CA ASN A 171 -18.82 -24.27 3.56
C ASN A 171 -18.41 -22.93 2.90
N GLY A 172 -18.32 -21.84 3.66
CA GLY A 172 -17.95 -20.53 3.15
C GLY A 172 -16.44 -20.33 2.99
N SER A 173 -16.04 -19.10 2.65
CA SER A 173 -14.64 -18.71 2.57
C SER A 173 -13.98 -18.62 3.96
N TYR A 174 -12.66 -18.75 3.97
CA TYR A 174 -11.85 -18.63 5.18
C TYR A 174 -10.96 -17.41 5.05
N SER A 175 -11.26 -16.37 5.81
CA SER A 175 -10.56 -15.11 5.80
C SER A 175 -10.63 -14.45 7.17
N TRP A 176 -9.66 -13.57 7.43
CA TRP A 176 -9.59 -12.77 8.65
C TRP A 176 -10.81 -11.86 8.87
N ASN A 177 -11.57 -11.57 7.81
CA ASN A 177 -12.83 -10.85 7.92
C ASN A 177 -13.95 -11.73 8.50
N GLU A 178 -14.05 -13.00 8.09
CA GLU A 178 -15.03 -13.94 8.66
C GLU A 178 -14.69 -14.28 10.11
N TYR A 179 -13.40 -14.33 10.43
CA TYR A 179 -12.91 -14.53 11.79
C TYR A 179 -13.15 -13.32 12.72
N SER A 180 -13.54 -12.17 12.17
CA SER A 180 -13.88 -10.98 12.97
C SER A 180 -15.28 -11.05 13.61
N ASP A 181 -16.03 -12.13 13.39
CA ASP A 181 -17.31 -12.39 14.07
C ASP A 181 -17.10 -12.31 15.60
N PRO A 182 -17.79 -11.38 16.30
CA PRO A 182 -17.72 -11.26 17.76
C PRO A 182 -17.91 -12.60 18.48
N ARG A 183 -18.86 -13.43 18.03
CA ARG A 183 -19.17 -14.71 18.65
C ARG A 183 -18.06 -15.73 18.46
N PHE A 184 -17.36 -15.66 17.35
CA PHE A 184 -16.18 -16.49 17.12
C PHE A 184 -14.98 -16.03 17.97
N ILE A 185 -14.79 -14.72 18.15
CA ILE A 185 -13.76 -14.17 19.04
C ILE A 185 -13.97 -14.66 20.49
N ASP A 186 -15.21 -14.69 20.97
CA ASP A 186 -15.52 -15.26 22.29
C ASP A 186 -15.30 -16.77 22.34
N TYR A 187 -15.63 -17.47 21.25
CA TYR A 187 -15.37 -18.90 21.14
C TYR A 187 -13.87 -19.21 21.29
N ILE A 188 -12.99 -18.50 20.58
CA ILE A 188 -11.55 -18.72 20.71
C ILE A 188 -11.02 -18.28 22.07
N GLN A 189 -11.56 -17.22 22.68
CA GLN A 189 -11.21 -16.84 24.06
C GLN A 189 -11.50 -17.98 25.05
N THR A 190 -12.67 -18.62 24.92
CA THR A 190 -13.13 -19.63 25.87
C THR A 190 -12.57 -21.02 25.59
N LYS A 191 -12.48 -21.41 24.32
CA LYS A 191 -12.19 -22.79 23.89
C LYS A 191 -10.77 -22.98 23.39
N ASN A 192 -10.13 -21.93 22.88
CA ASN A 192 -8.77 -21.97 22.33
C ASN A 192 -7.93 -20.76 22.80
N PRO A 193 -7.77 -20.56 24.12
CA PRO A 193 -7.11 -19.37 24.66
C PRO A 193 -5.67 -19.19 24.17
N SER A 194 -4.94 -20.28 23.91
CA SER A 194 -3.58 -20.25 23.34
C SER A 194 -3.53 -19.72 21.91
N LEU A 195 -4.57 -19.98 21.11
CA LEU A 195 -4.72 -19.41 19.77
C LEU A 195 -4.95 -17.90 19.87
N LEU A 196 -5.86 -17.48 20.74
CA LEU A 196 -6.10 -16.06 20.96
C LEU A 196 -4.84 -15.34 21.47
N GLN A 197 -4.09 -15.94 22.39
CA GLN A 197 -2.79 -15.42 22.85
C GLN A 197 -1.82 -15.22 21.67
N SER A 198 -1.74 -16.20 20.77
CA SER A 198 -0.87 -16.13 19.60
C SER A 198 -1.27 -14.97 18.68
N ILE A 199 -2.57 -14.78 18.45
CA ILE A 199 -3.11 -13.65 17.68
C ILE A 199 -2.74 -12.31 18.33
N LEU A 200 -2.93 -12.19 19.65
CA LEU A 200 -2.56 -11.00 20.41
C LEU A 200 -1.06 -10.70 20.32
N GLY A 201 -0.21 -11.73 20.39
CA GLY A 201 1.23 -11.62 20.19
C GLY A 201 1.59 -11.06 18.83
N PHE A 202 0.98 -11.57 17.75
CA PHE A 202 1.21 -11.08 16.39
C PHE A 202 0.67 -9.66 16.14
N LEU A 203 -0.42 -9.29 16.81
CA LEU A 203 -0.92 -7.90 16.82
C LEU A 203 -0.05 -6.95 17.64
N GLY A 204 1.00 -7.45 18.30
CA GLY A 204 1.90 -6.66 19.12
C GLY A 204 1.31 -6.25 20.47
N LEU A 205 0.29 -6.97 20.94
CA LEU A 205 -0.47 -6.67 22.15
C LEU A 205 0.09 -7.40 23.39
N GLY A 206 1.03 -8.32 23.19
CA GLY A 206 1.85 -8.95 24.23
C GLY A 206 1.43 -10.38 24.62
N ASP A 207 2.35 -11.09 25.28
CA ASP A 207 2.30 -12.53 25.59
C ASP A 207 1.83 -12.87 27.03
N GLY A 208 1.20 -11.95 27.75
CA GLY A 208 0.83 -12.17 29.15
C GLY A 208 -0.46 -12.97 29.32
N GLY A 209 -0.41 -14.12 30.01
CA GLY A 209 -1.59 -14.94 30.32
C GLY A 209 -2.70 -14.22 31.12
N ASP A 210 -2.45 -12.99 31.59
CA ASP A 210 -3.41 -12.14 32.33
C ASP A 210 -4.43 -11.41 31.44
N TYR A 211 -4.27 -11.44 30.11
CA TYR A 211 -5.08 -10.61 29.19
C TYR A 211 -6.41 -11.24 28.74
N LEU A 212 -6.73 -12.44 29.21
CA LEU A 212 -7.91 -13.20 28.75
C LEU A 212 -9.10 -13.12 29.71
N TYR A 213 -8.89 -12.57 30.91
CA TYR A 213 -9.94 -12.40 31.91
C TYR A 213 -9.99 -10.93 32.33
N SER A 214 -11.16 -10.31 32.15
CA SER A 214 -11.44 -8.96 32.64
C SER A 214 -11.12 -8.89 34.14
N SER A 215 -10.15 -8.04 34.51
CA SER A 215 -9.83 -7.76 35.92
C SER A 215 -10.99 -7.07 36.65
N ASN A 216 -12.03 -6.63 35.92
CA ASN A 216 -13.20 -5.93 36.43
C ASN A 216 -14.49 -6.73 36.17
N TRP A 217 -14.41 -8.08 36.14
CA TRP A 217 -15.58 -8.94 35.93
C TRP A 217 -16.75 -8.61 36.87
N SER A 218 -16.46 -8.13 38.09
CA SER A 218 -17.49 -7.70 39.05
C SER A 218 -18.33 -6.52 38.53
N ASP A 219 -17.71 -5.54 37.90
CA ASP A 219 -18.39 -4.36 37.34
C ASP A 219 -19.18 -4.76 36.10
N GLU A 220 -18.56 -5.56 35.23
CA GLU A 220 -19.19 -6.06 34.01
C GLU A 220 -20.39 -6.97 34.28
N ARG A 221 -20.28 -7.83 35.31
CA ARG A 221 -21.40 -8.65 35.79
C ARG A 221 -22.54 -7.78 36.30
N SER A 222 -22.22 -6.69 36.99
CA SER A 222 -23.22 -5.76 37.53
C SER A 222 -23.95 -5.01 36.41
N GLU A 223 -23.24 -4.54 35.39
CA GLU A 223 -23.85 -3.96 34.19
C GLU A 223 -24.74 -4.97 33.46
N LEU A 224 -24.23 -6.18 33.17
CA LEU A 224 -25.00 -7.23 32.49
C LEU A 224 -26.27 -7.62 33.24
N THR A 225 -26.18 -7.68 34.56
CA THR A 225 -27.31 -7.94 35.47
C THR A 225 -28.39 -6.86 35.30
N GLN A 226 -28.01 -5.58 35.38
CA GLN A 226 -28.94 -4.47 35.17
C GLN A 226 -29.52 -4.47 33.77
N ASN A 227 -28.69 -4.76 32.77
CA ASN A 227 -29.05 -4.77 31.37
C ASN A 227 -30.12 -5.81 31.07
N ILE A 228 -29.94 -7.06 31.54
CA ILE A 228 -30.93 -8.13 31.35
C ILE A 228 -32.24 -7.80 32.05
N ALA A 229 -32.19 -7.18 33.24
CA ALA A 229 -33.39 -6.73 33.94
C ALA A 229 -34.19 -5.69 33.14
N ASN A 230 -33.51 -4.87 32.33
CA ASN A 230 -34.09 -3.75 31.59
C ASN A 230 -34.52 -4.09 30.15
N ILE A 231 -34.27 -5.30 29.63
CA ILE A 231 -34.55 -5.63 28.22
C ILE A 231 -36.02 -5.45 27.84
N HIS A 232 -36.93 -5.83 28.74
CA HIS A 232 -38.36 -5.60 28.52
C HIS A 232 -38.68 -4.11 28.36
N GLN A 233 -38.06 -3.27 29.18
CA GLN A 233 -38.24 -1.82 29.13
C GLN A 233 -37.68 -1.24 27.82
N LEU A 234 -36.54 -1.73 27.35
CA LEU A 234 -35.99 -1.34 26.04
C LEU A 234 -36.91 -1.71 24.88
N ALA A 235 -37.65 -2.82 24.99
CA ALA A 235 -38.64 -3.22 23.99
C ALA A 235 -39.87 -2.30 24.01
N LEU A 236 -40.36 -1.93 25.21
CA LEU A 236 -41.45 -0.96 25.38
C LEU A 236 -41.09 0.43 24.85
N GLU A 237 -39.82 0.83 24.99
CA GLU A 237 -39.29 2.09 24.46
C GLU A 237 -39.01 2.06 22.95
N GLY A 238 -39.19 0.90 22.30
CA GLY A 238 -38.91 0.72 20.87
C GLY A 238 -37.42 0.73 20.51
N ARG A 239 -36.52 0.68 21.49
CA ARG A 239 -35.06 0.60 21.27
C ARG A 239 -34.64 -0.79 20.75
N ILE A 240 -35.38 -1.81 21.13
CA ILE A 240 -35.36 -3.14 20.51
C ILE A 240 -36.76 -3.52 20.05
N THR A 241 -36.84 -4.38 19.04
CA THR A 241 -38.12 -4.91 18.56
C THR A 241 -38.61 -6.04 19.47
N SER A 242 -39.92 -6.25 19.55
CA SER A 242 -40.51 -7.39 20.27
C SER A 242 -40.00 -8.75 19.74
N ALA A 243 -39.62 -8.82 18.46
CA ALA A 243 -39.00 -10.00 17.87
C ALA A 243 -37.58 -10.26 18.42
N GLN A 244 -36.78 -9.20 18.60
CA GLN A 244 -35.45 -9.29 19.22
C GLN A 244 -35.55 -9.68 20.70
N GLU A 245 -36.52 -9.11 21.42
CA GLU A 245 -36.84 -9.47 22.80
C GLU A 245 -37.17 -10.97 22.92
N SER A 246 -38.12 -11.45 22.11
CA SER A 246 -38.53 -12.86 22.09
C SER A 246 -37.38 -13.80 21.73
N ALA A 247 -36.58 -13.45 20.71
CA ALA A 247 -35.45 -14.27 20.29
C ALA A 247 -34.36 -14.39 21.37
N LEU A 248 -34.20 -13.36 22.20
CA LEU A 248 -33.28 -13.43 23.34
C LEU A 248 -33.86 -14.27 24.49
N LEU A 249 -35.15 -14.16 24.77
CA LEU A 249 -35.82 -15.04 25.74
C LEU A 249 -35.69 -16.51 25.35
N ASP A 250 -35.85 -16.82 24.06
CA ASP A 250 -35.72 -18.18 23.54
C ASP A 250 -34.29 -18.72 23.69
N GLN A 251 -33.28 -17.84 23.68
CA GLN A 251 -31.89 -18.22 23.97
C GLN A 251 -31.63 -18.38 25.48
N LEU A 252 -32.18 -17.48 26.32
CA LEU A 252 -31.93 -17.49 27.77
C LEU A 252 -32.63 -18.63 28.49
N ARG A 253 -33.86 -18.98 28.07
CA ARG A 253 -34.70 -19.98 28.74
C ARG A 253 -34.05 -21.37 28.86
N PRO A 254 -33.56 -22.02 27.79
CA PRO A 254 -32.96 -23.35 27.91
C PRO A 254 -31.71 -23.33 28.80
N GLU A 255 -30.91 -22.27 28.71
CA GLU A 255 -29.68 -22.11 29.50
C GLU A 255 -29.98 -21.87 30.98
N PHE A 256 -31.05 -21.15 31.29
CA PHE A 256 -31.49 -20.94 32.67
C PHE A 256 -32.02 -22.23 33.30
N MET A 257 -32.77 -23.03 32.53
CA MET A 257 -33.21 -24.35 32.97
C MET A 257 -32.01 -25.27 33.23
N GLU A 258 -31.02 -25.27 32.33
CA GLU A 258 -29.77 -26.01 32.52
C GLU A 258 -29.02 -25.54 33.78
N TYR A 259 -28.87 -24.23 33.98
CA TYR A 259 -28.25 -23.64 35.17
C TYR A 259 -28.94 -24.06 36.48
N LYS A 260 -30.28 -24.16 36.48
CA LYS A 260 -31.07 -24.63 37.64
C LYS A 260 -31.20 -26.16 37.71
N ASN A 261 -30.47 -26.92 36.89
CA ASN A 261 -30.56 -28.38 36.78
C ASN A 261 -32.00 -28.90 36.57
N ASN A 262 -32.79 -28.21 35.75
CA ASN A 262 -34.19 -28.50 35.45
C ASN A 262 -35.14 -28.53 36.68
N ASN A 263 -34.69 -28.08 37.85
CA ASN A 263 -35.50 -28.04 39.08
C ASN A 263 -36.29 -26.73 39.24
N TRP A 264 -36.42 -25.94 38.17
CA TRP A 264 -37.09 -24.64 38.21
C TRP A 264 -38.56 -24.74 37.79
N ASN A 265 -39.47 -24.45 38.72
CA ASN A 265 -40.92 -24.47 38.49
C ASN A 265 -41.57 -23.07 38.60
N GLY A 266 -40.77 -22.00 38.60
CA GLY A 266 -41.23 -20.63 38.81
C GLY A 266 -41.70 -19.93 37.52
N SER A 267 -42.50 -18.86 37.66
CA SER A 267 -42.91 -17.96 36.57
C SER A 267 -41.70 -17.39 35.85
N VAL A 268 -41.74 -17.22 34.53
CA VAL A 268 -40.57 -16.85 33.70
C VAL A 268 -40.53 -15.33 33.48
N GLY A 269 -39.89 -14.59 34.39
CA GLY A 269 -39.76 -13.13 34.31
C GLY A 269 -38.31 -12.67 34.05
N TRP A 270 -38.14 -11.53 33.38
CA TRP A 270 -36.82 -10.95 33.05
C TRP A 270 -35.87 -10.80 34.25
N SER A 271 -36.42 -10.53 35.44
CA SER A 271 -35.67 -10.39 36.70
C SER A 271 -34.94 -11.67 37.15
N GLN A 272 -35.31 -12.83 36.61
CA GLN A 272 -34.67 -14.10 36.95
C GLN A 272 -33.40 -14.32 36.13
N TYR A 273 -33.42 -13.86 34.89
CA TYR A 273 -32.26 -13.92 34.00
C TYR A 273 -31.17 -12.91 34.40
N SER A 274 -31.48 -11.95 35.29
CA SER A 274 -30.52 -11.02 35.87
C SER A 274 -29.83 -11.56 37.14
N ASP A 275 -30.00 -12.83 37.52
CA ASP A 275 -29.25 -13.43 38.64
C ASP A 275 -27.74 -13.37 38.35
N PRO A 276 -26.91 -12.70 39.17
CA PRO A 276 -25.47 -12.60 38.94
C PRO A 276 -24.77 -13.95 38.76
N ASN A 277 -25.23 -14.99 39.44
CA ASN A 277 -24.67 -16.34 39.30
C ASN A 277 -25.05 -16.99 37.97
N PHE A 278 -26.22 -16.64 37.43
CA PHE A 278 -26.61 -17.03 36.09
C PHE A 278 -25.80 -16.28 35.03
N ILE A 279 -25.49 -15.00 35.26
CA ILE A 279 -24.55 -14.25 34.41
C ILE A 279 -23.17 -14.90 34.43
N ASP A 280 -22.68 -15.33 35.59
CA ASP A 280 -21.43 -16.08 35.74
C ASP A 280 -21.47 -17.44 35.03
N TYR A 281 -22.63 -18.10 35.00
CA TYR A 281 -22.85 -19.32 34.21
C TYR A 281 -22.79 -19.02 32.71
N LEU A 282 -23.54 -18.02 32.24
CA LEU A 282 -23.59 -17.63 30.83
C LEU A 282 -22.21 -17.19 30.35
N ASN A 283 -21.44 -16.45 31.15
CA ASN A 283 -20.08 -16.05 30.81
C ASN A 283 -19.16 -17.26 30.54
N ARG A 284 -19.33 -18.34 31.29
CA ARG A 284 -18.52 -19.56 31.15
C ARG A 284 -19.01 -20.50 30.06
N LYS A 285 -20.32 -20.57 29.83
CA LYS A 285 -20.95 -21.61 28.99
C LYS A 285 -21.53 -21.09 27.69
N LYS A 286 -22.06 -19.87 27.69
CA LYS A 286 -22.81 -19.24 26.59
C LYS A 286 -22.51 -17.74 26.49
N PRO A 287 -21.24 -17.35 26.31
CA PRO A 287 -20.88 -15.94 26.23
C PRO A 287 -21.65 -15.21 25.12
N SER A 288 -21.97 -15.90 24.01
CA SER A 288 -22.77 -15.38 22.88
C SER A 288 -24.16 -14.84 23.25
N ILE A 289 -24.75 -15.25 24.37
CA ILE A 289 -26.04 -14.72 24.83
C ILE A 289 -25.85 -13.39 25.56
N LEU A 290 -24.85 -13.30 26.45
CA LEU A 290 -24.46 -12.03 27.10
C LEU A 290 -24.05 -10.99 26.06
N MET A 291 -23.56 -11.43 24.91
CA MET A 291 -23.23 -10.58 23.78
C MET A 291 -24.44 -9.94 23.14
N THR A 292 -25.51 -10.72 22.94
CA THR A 292 -26.77 -10.21 22.39
C THR A 292 -27.38 -9.17 23.35
N VAL A 293 -27.30 -9.44 24.66
CA VAL A 293 -27.68 -8.48 25.71
C VAL A 293 -26.88 -7.18 25.60
N ARG A 294 -25.56 -7.27 25.43
CA ARG A 294 -24.68 -6.10 25.30
C ARG A 294 -24.98 -5.29 24.03
N ASP A 295 -25.20 -5.96 22.90
CA ASP A 295 -25.43 -5.30 21.60
C ASP A 295 -26.74 -4.50 21.56
N PHE A 296 -27.72 -4.83 22.39
CA PHE A 296 -28.99 -4.11 22.50
C PHE A 296 -28.90 -2.73 23.17
N LEU A 297 -27.74 -2.37 23.74
CA LEU A 297 -27.57 -1.12 24.51
C LEU A 297 -26.72 -0.07 23.81
N ILE A 298 -25.98 -0.45 22.78
CA ILE A 298 -25.11 0.45 22.01
C ILE A 298 -25.92 1.19 20.91
N ARG A 299 -27.22 0.91 20.76
CA ARG A 299 -28.12 1.56 19.80
C ARG A 299 -29.05 2.57 20.44
#